data_AF-M7BRZ3-F1
#
_entry.id   AF-M7BRZ3-F1
#
_cell.length_a   1.000
_cell.length_b   1.000
_cell.length_c   1.000
_cell.angle_alpha   90.00
_cell.angle_beta   90.00
_cell.angle_gamma   90.00
#
_symmetry.space_group_name_H-M   'P 1'
#
loop_
_entity.id
_entity.type
_entity.pdbx_description
1 polymer ?
#
loop_
_entity_poly.entity_id
_entity_poly.type
_entity_poly.pdbx_seq_one_letter_code
_entity_poly.pdbx_strand_id
1 'polypeptide(L)'
;MLYKEKARLGDLEKRIFSPIINKLSDVLKYSKGEKTETVSAFLDNLCEKLQQDLVIPRDSLEVILFKNTASADQFSAFIEQFIPDLEKQVLSKFEKLEIELKLPKLAVKPQDEIFKRVFGCGKQCPFCTVPCEAGAPAHDEHFASVHRPKGLGAYRWNKTRILVSDICSSSVASNNTFRCSETKGEFHPYKDYRKFFPDWLIQPDLSIKASDYWKFVFKEFNHQFAKEFDALPADLPEDWGEITKEQALEGLKEAFRLKSKTG
;
A
#
# COMPACT_ATOMS: atom_id res chain seq x y z
N MET A 1 -7.10 -6.39 -4.14
CA MET A 1 -7.70 -5.25 -3.41
C MET A 1 -8.98 -4.83 -4.12
N LEU A 2 -10.17 -5.03 -3.52
CA LEU A 2 -11.39 -4.39 -4.00
C LEU A 2 -11.52 -3.09 -3.22
N TYR A 3 -11.29 -2.00 -3.94
CA TYR A 3 -11.37 -0.62 -3.45
C TYR A 3 -12.73 -0.40 -2.76
N LYS A 4 -12.74 -0.40 -1.42
CA LYS A 4 -13.86 0.07 -0.60
C LYS A 4 -14.07 1.54 -0.91
N GLU A 5 -15.15 1.85 -1.62
CA GLU A 5 -15.53 3.18 -2.10
C GLU A 5 -14.40 3.87 -2.90
N LYS A 6 -14.69 4.33 -4.12
CA LYS A 6 -13.78 5.31 -4.73
C LYS A 6 -13.91 6.58 -3.90
N ALA A 7 -13.15 6.67 -2.80
CA ALA A 7 -12.85 7.95 -2.18
C ALA A 7 -12.31 8.81 -3.31
N ARG A 8 -13.09 9.82 -3.69
CA ARG A 8 -12.66 10.76 -4.72
C ARG A 8 -11.48 11.51 -4.13
N LEU A 9 -10.59 12.00 -4.99
CA LEU A 9 -9.50 12.86 -4.55
C LEU A 9 -10.02 14.02 -3.67
N GLY A 10 -11.21 14.56 -4.01
CA GLY A 10 -11.91 15.57 -3.21
C GLY A 10 -12.25 15.13 -1.78
N ASP A 11 -12.55 13.86 -1.53
CA ASP A 11 -12.82 13.35 -0.17
C ASP A 11 -11.54 13.35 0.67
N LEU A 12 -10.40 13.01 0.05
CA LEU A 12 -9.08 13.08 0.70
C LEU A 12 -8.67 14.53 0.96
N GLU A 13 -8.85 15.41 -0.02
CA GLU A 13 -8.58 16.85 0.10
C GLU A 13 -9.39 17.45 1.25
N LYS A 14 -10.69 17.16 1.32
CA LYS A 14 -11.55 17.58 2.43
C LYS A 14 -11.07 17.02 3.76
N ARG A 15 -10.74 15.73 3.82
CA ARG A 15 -10.25 15.08 5.05
C ARG A 15 -8.94 15.66 5.57
N ILE A 16 -8.04 16.10 4.68
CA ILE A 16 -6.78 16.76 5.05
C ILE A 16 -7.03 18.20 5.47
N PHE A 17 -7.96 18.90 4.81
CA PHE A 17 -8.20 20.31 5.02
C PHE A 17 -9.05 20.62 6.26
N SER A 18 -10.08 19.81 6.56
CA SER A 18 -10.97 20.04 7.70
C SER A 18 -10.26 20.16 9.06
N PRO A 19 -9.23 19.35 9.40
CA PRO A 19 -8.46 19.55 10.62
C PRO A 19 -7.81 20.94 10.74
N ILE A 20 -7.34 21.51 9.64
CA ILE A 20 -6.72 22.85 9.60
C ILE A 20 -7.78 23.92 9.90
N ILE A 21 -8.95 23.81 9.27
CA ILE A 21 -10.09 24.72 9.50
C ILE A 21 -10.62 24.64 10.92
N ASN A 22 -10.73 23.43 11.47
CA ASN A 22 -11.15 23.22 12.86
C ASN A 22 -10.15 23.85 13.82
N LYS A 23 -8.84 23.63 13.61
CA LYS A 23 -7.79 24.23 14.43
C LYS A 23 -7.82 25.76 14.36
N LEU A 24 -8.01 26.33 13.17
CA LEU A 24 -8.17 27.78 13.00
C LEU A 24 -9.37 28.30 13.79
N SER A 25 -10.52 27.63 13.68
CA SER A 25 -11.75 27.99 14.41
C SER A 25 -11.56 27.92 15.93
N ASP A 26 -10.84 26.89 16.41
CA ASP A 26 -10.54 26.72 17.83
C ASP A 26 -9.62 27.85 18.33
N VAL A 27 -8.55 28.18 17.61
CA VAL A 27 -7.66 29.30 17.99
C VAL A 27 -8.44 30.61 18.12
N LEU A 28 -9.33 30.91 17.17
CA LEU A 28 -10.17 32.11 17.21
C LEU A 28 -11.11 32.11 18.43
N LYS A 29 -11.76 30.98 18.74
CA LYS A 29 -12.63 30.87 19.93
C LYS A 29 -11.87 31.08 21.23
N TYR A 30 -10.69 30.48 21.38
CA TYR A 30 -9.88 30.62 22.60
C TYR A 30 -9.25 32.01 22.74
N SER A 31 -9.11 32.76 21.64
CA SER A 31 -8.62 34.14 21.68
C SER A 31 -9.63 35.15 22.27
N LYS A 32 -10.94 34.84 22.30
CA LYS A 32 -12.03 35.75 22.75
C LYS A 32 -12.05 36.08 24.26
N GLY A 33 -10.96 35.83 24.97
CA GLY A 33 -10.81 36.13 26.40
C GLY A 33 -9.38 36.43 26.83
N GLU A 34 -8.40 36.25 25.94
CA GLU A 34 -7.05 36.81 26.14
C GLU A 34 -7.12 38.30 25.83
N LYS A 35 -6.69 39.16 26.77
CA LYS A 35 -6.55 40.60 26.52
C LYS A 35 -5.38 40.85 25.57
N THR A 36 -5.52 40.49 24.30
CA THR A 36 -4.58 40.93 23.26
C THR A 36 -4.92 42.38 22.91
N GLU A 37 -4.06 43.31 23.30
CA GLU A 37 -4.30 44.74 23.13
C GLU A 37 -4.23 45.21 21.67
N THR A 38 -3.54 44.47 20.80
CA THR A 38 -3.30 44.86 19.40
C THR A 38 -3.55 43.72 18.42
N VAL A 39 -3.91 44.07 17.18
CA VAL A 39 -4.05 43.11 16.08
C VAL A 39 -2.73 42.41 15.75
N SER A 40 -1.59 43.09 15.95
CA SER A 40 -0.27 42.47 15.80
C SER A 40 -0.09 41.31 16.78
N ALA A 41 -0.30 41.55 18.07
CA ALA A 41 -0.15 40.51 19.09
C ALA A 41 -1.11 39.33 18.85
N PHE A 42 -2.34 39.61 18.41
CA PHE A 42 -3.30 38.59 18.00
C PHE A 42 -2.80 37.76 16.80
N LEU A 43 -2.33 38.40 15.73
CA LEU A 43 -1.79 37.72 14.55
C LEU A 43 -0.51 36.95 14.86
N ASP A 44 0.31 37.44 15.79
CA ASP A 44 1.50 36.75 16.26
C ASP A 44 1.16 35.43 16.93
N ASN A 45 0.23 35.45 17.88
CA ASN A 45 -0.29 34.28 18.57
C ASN A 45 -1.00 33.31 17.61
N LEU A 46 -1.84 33.83 16.70
CA LEU A 46 -2.53 33.03 15.69
C LEU A 46 -1.54 32.25 14.81
N CYS A 47 -0.52 32.94 14.27
CA CYS A 47 0.50 32.31 13.44
C CYS A 47 1.31 31.28 14.23
N GLU A 48 1.68 31.58 15.48
CA GLU A 48 2.41 30.66 16.34
C GLU A 48 1.62 29.38 16.62
N LYS A 49 0.32 29.48 16.90
CA LYS A 49 -0.53 28.31 17.14
C LYS A 49 -0.76 27.48 15.87
N LEU A 50 -0.74 28.10 14.69
CA LEU A 50 -0.99 27.44 13.41
C LEU A 50 0.27 26.91 12.70
N GLN A 51 1.47 27.38 13.06
CA GLN A 51 2.71 27.19 12.30
C GLN A 51 3.05 25.74 11.89
N GLN A 52 2.59 24.74 12.65
CA GLN A 52 2.82 23.32 12.35
C GLN A 52 1.92 22.79 11.22
N ASP A 53 0.76 23.42 10.99
CA ASP A 53 -0.25 22.97 10.03
C ASP A 53 -0.45 23.96 8.88
N LEU A 54 -0.26 25.26 9.14
CA LEU A 54 -0.41 26.35 8.20
C LEU A 54 0.59 27.46 8.49
N VAL A 55 1.56 27.63 7.59
CA VAL A 55 2.53 28.72 7.65
C VAL A 55 1.97 29.94 6.94
N ILE A 56 1.78 31.03 7.68
CA ILE A 56 1.38 32.34 7.15
C ILE A 56 2.61 33.25 7.14
N PRO A 57 3.13 33.66 5.96
CA PRO A 57 4.31 34.52 5.89
C PRO A 57 4.04 35.88 6.53
N ARG A 58 4.94 36.35 7.41
CA ARG A 58 4.81 37.63 8.12
C ARG A 58 4.67 38.81 7.16
N ASP A 59 5.42 38.83 6.07
CA ASP A 59 5.38 39.87 5.04
C ASP A 59 3.99 40.04 4.42
N SER A 60 3.17 38.98 4.38
CA SER A 60 1.79 39.05 3.89
C SER A 60 0.84 39.77 4.85
N LEU A 61 1.24 39.91 6.12
CA LEU A 61 0.46 40.55 7.17
C LEU A 61 0.79 42.03 7.35
N GLU A 62 1.95 42.50 6.89
CA GLU A 62 2.37 43.91 7.08
C GLU A 62 1.37 44.92 6.51
N VAL A 63 0.85 44.64 5.30
CA VAL A 63 -0.16 45.50 4.66
C VAL A 63 -1.47 45.52 5.45
N ILE A 64 -1.83 44.40 6.07
CA ILE A 64 -3.02 44.27 6.90
C ILE A 64 -2.84 45.08 8.18
N LEU A 65 -1.69 44.93 8.85
CA LEU A 65 -1.35 45.65 10.08
C LEU A 65 -1.32 47.16 9.87
N PHE A 66 -0.76 47.62 8.76
CA PHE A 66 -0.67 49.06 8.46
C PHE A 66 -2.03 49.71 8.21
N LYS A 67 -2.97 49.00 7.59
CA LYS A 67 -4.29 49.54 7.20
C LYS A 67 -5.40 49.28 8.22
N ASN A 68 -5.17 48.40 9.19
CA ASN A 68 -6.21 47.98 10.10
C ASN A 68 -6.49 49.04 11.17
N THR A 69 -7.76 49.44 11.28
CA THR A 69 -8.26 50.31 12.36
C THR A 69 -9.14 49.57 13.36
N ALA A 70 -9.38 48.26 13.17
CA ALA A 70 -10.21 47.45 14.05
C ALA A 70 -9.46 47.03 15.31
N SER A 71 -10.19 46.79 16.40
CA SER A 71 -9.63 46.12 17.58
C SER A 71 -9.30 44.65 17.29
N ALA A 72 -8.48 44.02 18.13
CA ALA A 72 -8.20 42.58 18.04
C ALA A 72 -9.48 41.73 18.07
N ASP A 73 -10.45 42.08 18.91
CA ASP A 73 -11.73 41.38 19.01
C ASP A 73 -12.60 41.54 17.75
N GLN A 74 -12.65 42.75 17.19
CA GLN A 74 -13.36 42.99 15.94
C GLN A 74 -12.71 42.23 14.79
N PHE A 75 -11.38 42.26 14.71
CA PHE A 75 -10.62 41.59 13.68
C PHE A 75 -10.76 40.06 13.76
N SER A 76 -10.70 39.46 14.96
CA SER A 76 -10.89 38.03 15.15
C SER A 76 -12.32 37.58 14.80
N ALA A 77 -13.34 38.36 15.17
CA ALA A 77 -14.72 38.10 14.81
C ALA A 77 -14.96 38.14 13.29
N PHE A 78 -14.30 39.07 12.58
CA PHE A 78 -14.35 39.10 11.12
C PHE A 78 -13.75 37.83 10.50
N ILE A 79 -12.56 37.39 10.96
CA ILE A 79 -11.95 36.16 10.44
C ILE A 79 -12.90 34.98 10.63
N GLU A 80 -13.48 34.82 11.82
CA GLU A 80 -14.40 33.73 12.12
C GLU A 80 -15.60 33.70 11.16
N GLN A 81 -16.15 34.86 10.81
CA GLN A 81 -17.26 34.98 9.87
C GLN A 81 -16.91 34.51 8.45
N PHE A 82 -15.66 34.68 8.02
CA PHE A 82 -15.21 34.30 6.67
C PHE A 82 -14.78 32.84 6.54
N ILE A 83 -14.59 32.10 7.64
CA ILE A 83 -14.11 30.71 7.61
C ILE A 83 -14.98 29.79 6.74
N PRO A 84 -16.32 29.76 6.87
CA PRO A 84 -17.15 28.85 6.07
C PRO A 84 -17.03 29.10 4.56
N ASP A 85 -16.97 30.38 4.17
CA ASP A 85 -16.81 30.77 2.76
C ASP A 85 -15.40 30.46 2.26
N LEU A 86 -14.38 30.67 3.09
CA LEU A 86 -13.00 30.30 2.78
C LEU A 86 -12.88 28.78 2.54
N GLU A 87 -13.49 27.97 3.42
CA GLU A 87 -13.47 26.52 3.26
C GLU A 87 -14.09 26.09 1.94
N LYS A 88 -15.28 26.63 1.62
CA LYS A 88 -15.97 26.35 0.36
C LYS A 88 -15.14 26.77 -0.86
N GLN A 89 -14.50 27.95 -0.80
CA GLN A 89 -13.68 28.47 -1.89
C GLN A 89 -12.43 27.61 -2.13
N VAL A 90 -11.74 27.20 -1.07
CA VAL A 90 -10.55 26.35 -1.18
C VAL A 90 -10.91 24.97 -1.74
N LEU A 91 -11.96 24.33 -1.22
CA LEU A 91 -12.41 23.02 -1.73
C LEU A 91 -12.86 23.09 -3.19
N SER A 92 -13.58 24.15 -3.59
CA SER A 92 -13.96 24.35 -5.00
C SER A 92 -12.74 24.58 -5.90
N LYS A 93 -11.72 25.29 -5.41
CA LYS A 93 -10.47 25.48 -6.15
C LYS A 93 -9.73 24.15 -6.32
N PHE A 94 -9.67 23.32 -5.28
CA PHE A 94 -9.12 21.97 -5.41
C PHE A 94 -9.90 21.13 -6.41
N GLU A 95 -11.23 21.12 -6.36
CA GLU A 95 -12.05 20.37 -7.31
C GLU A 95 -11.77 20.73 -8.78
N LYS A 96 -11.52 22.01 -9.07
CA LYS A 96 -11.23 22.51 -10.43
C LYS A 96 -9.79 22.26 -10.91
N LEU A 97 -8.87 21.94 -10.00
CA LEU A 97 -7.48 21.71 -10.37
C LEU A 97 -7.30 20.29 -10.92
N GLU A 98 -6.67 20.21 -12.08
CA GLU A 98 -6.26 18.93 -12.68
C GLU A 98 -5.23 18.22 -11.80
N ILE A 99 -5.27 16.88 -11.81
CA ILE A 99 -4.44 16.06 -10.92
C ILE A 99 -2.95 16.22 -11.26
N GLU A 100 -2.63 16.43 -12.53
CA GLU A 100 -1.30 16.69 -13.08
C GLU A 100 -0.66 17.95 -12.47
N LEU A 101 -1.48 18.93 -12.06
CA LEU A 101 -1.02 20.15 -11.40
C LEU A 101 -0.90 20.01 -9.88
N LYS A 102 -1.53 18.98 -9.30
CA LYS A 102 -1.53 18.70 -7.86
C LYS A 102 -0.37 17.80 -7.45
N LEU A 103 -0.18 16.68 -8.15
CA LEU A 103 0.81 15.66 -7.79
C LEU A 103 2.25 16.20 -7.64
N PRO A 104 2.75 17.09 -8.52
CA PRO A 104 4.12 17.61 -8.38
C PRO A 104 4.34 18.52 -7.16
N LYS A 105 3.25 19.01 -6.54
CA LYS A 105 3.31 19.91 -5.37
C LYS A 105 3.31 19.17 -4.04
N LEU A 106 3.12 17.85 -4.05
CA LEU A 106 3.16 17.04 -2.85
C LEU A 106 4.61 16.88 -2.37
N ALA A 107 4.80 16.83 -1.06
CA ALA A 107 6.12 16.62 -0.45
C ALA A 107 6.71 15.25 -0.76
N VAL A 108 5.86 14.30 -1.16
CA VAL A 108 6.24 12.93 -1.57
C VAL A 108 5.68 12.65 -2.95
N LYS A 109 6.32 11.72 -3.66
CA LYS A 109 5.83 11.17 -4.92
C LYS A 109 4.83 10.05 -4.62
N PRO A 110 3.53 10.21 -4.90
CA PRO A 110 2.53 9.20 -4.51
C PRO A 110 2.80 7.82 -5.13
N GLN A 111 3.33 7.78 -6.36
CA GLN A 111 3.73 6.55 -7.02
C GLN A 111 4.83 5.79 -6.25
N ASP A 112 5.76 6.50 -5.61
CA ASP A 112 6.85 5.87 -4.85
C ASP A 112 6.29 5.30 -3.54
N GLU A 113 5.37 6.01 -2.89
CA GLU A 113 4.71 5.54 -1.67
C GLU A 113 3.80 4.33 -1.93
N ILE A 114 3.07 4.34 -3.05
CA ILE A 114 2.29 3.17 -3.50
C ILE A 114 3.23 2.01 -3.82
N PHE A 115 4.33 2.27 -4.53
CA PHE A 115 5.31 1.23 -4.88
C PHE A 115 5.93 0.60 -3.63
N LYS A 116 6.38 1.40 -2.65
CA LYS A 116 6.89 0.89 -1.37
C LYS A 116 5.87 -0.02 -0.68
N ARG A 117 4.59 0.37 -0.69
CA ARG A 117 3.51 -0.43 -0.09
C ARG A 117 3.24 -1.74 -0.82
N VAL A 118 3.36 -1.75 -2.15
CA VAL A 118 3.15 -2.96 -2.98
C VAL A 118 4.37 -3.87 -2.97
N PHE A 119 5.57 -3.30 -3.00
CA PHE A 119 6.84 -4.03 -3.04
C PHE A 119 7.22 -4.63 -1.67
N GLY A 120 6.66 -4.11 -0.58
CA GLY A 120 6.90 -4.62 0.77
C GLY A 120 8.37 -4.48 1.17
N CYS A 121 8.93 -5.48 1.84
CA CYS A 121 10.36 -5.52 2.18
C CYS A 121 11.26 -5.96 1.02
N GLY A 122 10.71 -6.29 -0.15
CA GLY A 122 11.46 -6.76 -1.32
C GLY A 122 12.02 -8.18 -1.22
N LYS A 123 11.85 -8.88 -0.09
CA LYS A 123 12.26 -10.29 0.05
C LYS A 123 11.28 -11.22 -0.69
N GLN A 124 11.80 -12.32 -1.22
CA GLN A 124 11.04 -13.32 -1.98
C GLN A 124 11.24 -14.71 -1.41
N CYS A 125 10.20 -15.54 -1.49
CA CYS A 125 10.26 -16.92 -1.01
C CYS A 125 11.39 -17.67 -1.73
N PRO A 126 12.27 -18.40 -1.01
CA PRO A 126 13.45 -19.03 -1.58
C PRO A 126 13.14 -20.14 -2.61
N PHE A 127 11.89 -20.61 -2.67
CA PHE A 127 11.49 -21.71 -3.55
C PHE A 127 10.63 -21.27 -4.73
N CYS A 128 9.56 -20.52 -4.50
CA CYS A 128 8.64 -20.09 -5.56
C CYS A 128 8.72 -18.61 -5.90
N THR A 129 9.65 -17.87 -5.28
CA THR A 129 9.93 -16.44 -5.51
C THR A 129 8.73 -15.50 -5.30
N VAL A 130 7.65 -15.96 -4.67
CA VAL A 130 6.52 -15.10 -4.28
C VAL A 130 7.03 -13.99 -3.34
N PRO A 131 6.65 -12.72 -3.55
CA PRO A 131 7.05 -11.63 -2.66
C PRO A 131 6.54 -11.84 -1.23
N CYS A 132 7.29 -11.31 -0.27
CA CYS A 132 6.88 -11.27 1.12
C CYS A 132 5.64 -10.39 1.31
N GLU A 133 4.69 -10.87 2.11
CA GLU A 133 3.44 -10.15 2.43
C GLU A 133 3.46 -9.44 3.79
N ALA A 134 4.56 -9.54 4.54
CA ALA A 134 4.72 -8.78 5.77
C ALA A 134 4.81 -7.28 5.41
N GLY A 135 3.67 -6.59 5.50
CA GLY A 135 3.46 -5.25 4.95
C GLY A 135 4.23 -4.11 5.63
N ALA A 136 5.02 -4.40 6.67
CA ALA A 136 5.93 -3.43 7.29
C ALA A 136 7.34 -3.57 6.68
N PRO A 137 8.08 -2.46 6.44
CA PRO A 137 9.44 -2.53 5.89
C PRO A 137 10.42 -3.34 6.75
N ALA A 138 10.22 -3.36 8.07
CA ALA A 138 11.01 -4.14 9.02
C ALA A 138 10.12 -5.18 9.70
N HIS A 139 10.55 -6.45 9.67
CA HIS A 139 9.91 -7.59 10.33
C HIS A 139 10.90 -8.75 10.41
N ASP A 140 10.69 -9.61 11.41
CA ASP A 140 11.63 -10.71 11.72
C ASP A 140 11.35 -11.99 10.93
N GLU A 141 10.09 -12.22 10.52
CA GLU A 141 9.70 -13.40 9.73
C GLU A 141 9.03 -12.99 8.41
N HIS A 142 9.47 -13.64 7.33
CA HIS A 142 8.93 -13.53 5.98
C HIS A 142 7.90 -14.62 5.72
N PHE A 143 6.73 -14.25 5.20
CA PHE A 143 5.70 -15.20 4.80
C PHE A 143 4.97 -14.74 3.55
N ALA A 144 4.24 -15.66 2.93
CA ALA A 144 3.22 -15.39 1.94
C ALA A 144 2.02 -16.28 2.24
N SER A 145 0.81 -15.71 2.14
CA SER A 145 -0.43 -16.44 2.43
C SER A 145 -0.74 -17.46 1.33
N VAL A 146 -0.32 -17.18 0.09
CA VAL A 146 -0.49 -18.08 -1.04
C VAL A 146 0.85 -18.31 -1.74
N HIS A 147 1.33 -19.54 -1.68
CA HIS A 147 2.49 -19.96 -2.47
C HIS A 147 2.06 -20.41 -3.88
N ARG A 148 2.93 -20.13 -4.85
CA ARG A 148 2.74 -20.50 -6.25
C ARG A 148 3.57 -21.72 -6.66
N PRO A 149 3.26 -22.39 -7.79
CA PRO A 149 4.10 -23.47 -8.33
C PRO A 149 5.56 -23.03 -8.46
N LYS A 150 6.49 -23.87 -7.99
CA LYS A 150 7.93 -23.54 -7.97
C LYS A 150 8.48 -23.26 -9.37
N GLY A 151 7.92 -23.89 -10.41
CA GLY A 151 8.28 -23.66 -11.82
C GLY A 151 8.09 -22.22 -12.30
N LEU A 152 7.18 -21.45 -11.69
CA LEU A 152 7.05 -20.01 -11.95
C LEU A 152 8.26 -19.20 -11.45
N GLY A 153 9.01 -19.74 -10.48
CA GLY A 153 10.28 -19.22 -9.99
C GLY A 153 11.50 -19.89 -10.62
N ALA A 154 11.37 -20.42 -11.85
CA ALA A 154 12.41 -21.11 -12.60
C ALA A 154 12.92 -22.43 -12.00
N TYR A 155 12.24 -22.99 -10.99
CA TYR A 155 12.61 -24.30 -10.45
C TYR A 155 12.25 -25.43 -11.41
N ARG A 156 13.21 -26.30 -11.69
CA ARG A 156 13.08 -27.47 -12.55
C ARG A 156 13.76 -28.69 -11.95
N TRP A 157 13.31 -29.87 -12.34
CA TRP A 157 13.97 -31.12 -12.00
C TRP A 157 15.36 -31.19 -12.65
N ASN A 158 16.38 -31.49 -11.86
CA ASN A 158 17.78 -31.45 -12.34
C ASN A 158 18.06 -32.41 -13.50
N LYS A 159 17.48 -33.61 -13.46
CA LYS A 159 17.72 -34.64 -14.48
C LYS A 159 16.93 -34.40 -15.76
N THR A 160 15.63 -34.13 -15.63
CA THR A 160 14.71 -34.04 -16.76
C THR A 160 14.57 -32.63 -17.31
N ARG A 161 15.00 -31.60 -16.56
CA ARG A 161 14.80 -30.17 -16.88
C ARG A 161 13.33 -29.74 -16.91
N ILE A 162 12.40 -30.60 -16.51
CA ILE A 162 10.95 -30.34 -16.44
C ILE A 162 10.67 -29.36 -15.30
N LEU A 163 9.89 -28.31 -15.58
CA LEU A 163 9.49 -27.34 -14.56
C LEU A 163 8.66 -28.00 -13.45
N VAL A 164 8.86 -27.56 -12.20
CA VAL A 164 8.23 -28.19 -11.03
C VAL A 164 6.84 -27.58 -10.76
N SER A 165 5.79 -28.40 -10.80
CA SER A 165 4.41 -27.99 -10.50
C SER A 165 4.10 -27.93 -9.00
N ASP A 166 4.87 -28.62 -8.15
CA ASP A 166 4.71 -28.58 -6.70
C ASP A 166 4.71 -27.14 -6.15
N ILE A 167 3.81 -26.89 -5.20
CA ILE A 167 3.78 -25.66 -4.40
C ILE A 167 4.60 -25.84 -3.11
N CYS A 168 5.07 -24.73 -2.53
CA CYS A 168 5.95 -24.74 -1.35
C CYS A 168 5.29 -25.39 -0.14
N SER A 169 4.02 -25.03 0.09
CA SER A 169 3.19 -25.54 1.19
C SER A 169 3.06 -27.07 1.19
N SER A 170 2.79 -27.68 0.03
CA SER A 170 2.76 -29.14 -0.09
C SER A 170 4.15 -29.77 0.00
N SER A 171 5.19 -29.07 -0.46
CA SER A 171 6.57 -29.56 -0.41
C SER A 171 7.08 -29.67 1.03
N VAL A 172 6.82 -28.67 1.88
CA VAL A 172 7.25 -28.68 3.30
C VAL A 172 6.48 -29.71 4.13
N ALA A 173 5.29 -30.13 3.67
CA ALA A 173 4.49 -31.17 4.29
C ALA A 173 4.82 -32.59 3.79
N SER A 174 5.66 -32.74 2.76
CA SER A 174 5.99 -34.04 2.18
C SER A 174 7.41 -34.51 2.54
N ASN A 175 7.75 -35.71 2.08
CA ASN A 175 9.12 -36.25 2.18
C ASN A 175 10.01 -35.82 0.99
N ASN A 176 9.57 -34.85 0.18
CA ASN A 176 10.37 -34.35 -0.93
C ASN A 176 11.62 -33.63 -0.42
N THR A 177 12.61 -33.52 -1.30
CA THR A 177 13.87 -32.85 -1.02
C THR A 177 14.07 -31.65 -1.95
N PHE A 178 14.89 -30.70 -1.49
CA PHE A 178 15.32 -29.55 -2.27
C PHE A 178 16.84 -29.47 -2.27
N ARG A 179 17.37 -28.75 -3.26
CA ARG A 179 18.76 -28.32 -3.28
C ARG A 179 18.86 -26.95 -3.92
N CYS A 180 19.75 -26.12 -3.40
CA CYS A 180 19.98 -24.77 -3.91
C CYS A 180 21.43 -24.35 -3.60
N SER A 181 21.75 -23.09 -3.86
CA SER A 181 23.05 -22.51 -3.50
C SER A 181 23.34 -22.61 -1.99
N GLU A 182 22.34 -22.35 -1.14
CA GLU A 182 22.49 -22.41 0.32
C GLU A 182 22.79 -23.83 0.83
N THR A 183 22.31 -24.86 0.13
CA THR A 183 22.64 -26.25 0.45
C THR A 183 23.93 -26.73 -0.21
N LYS A 184 24.69 -25.84 -0.87
CA LYS A 184 25.87 -26.19 -1.66
C LYS A 184 25.60 -27.28 -2.71
N GLY A 185 24.36 -27.37 -3.19
CA GLY A 185 23.93 -28.37 -4.17
C GLY A 185 23.57 -29.74 -3.58
N GLU A 186 23.64 -29.93 -2.26
CA GLU A 186 23.22 -31.14 -1.57
C GLU A 186 21.69 -31.19 -1.39
N PHE A 187 21.13 -32.39 -1.40
CA PHE A 187 19.70 -32.60 -1.21
C PHE A 187 19.33 -32.64 0.27
N HIS A 188 18.37 -31.82 0.67
CA HIS A 188 17.82 -31.79 2.03
C HIS A 188 16.29 -31.92 2.03
N PRO A 189 15.69 -32.54 3.05
CA PRO A 189 14.23 -32.60 3.17
C PRO A 189 13.62 -31.20 3.25
N TYR A 190 12.53 -30.96 2.52
CA TYR A 190 11.81 -29.67 2.58
C TYR A 190 11.32 -29.34 4.00
N LYS A 191 10.95 -30.33 4.82
CA LYS A 191 10.59 -30.14 6.23
C LYS A 191 11.68 -29.47 7.08
N ASP A 192 12.94 -29.55 6.64
CA ASP A 192 14.10 -29.00 7.33
C ASP A 192 14.57 -27.65 6.74
N TYR A 193 13.78 -27.03 5.86
CA TYR A 193 14.18 -25.82 5.12
C TYR A 193 14.65 -24.67 6.02
N ARG A 194 14.09 -24.54 7.24
CA ARG A 194 14.46 -23.48 8.20
C ARG A 194 15.91 -23.55 8.67
N LYS A 195 16.62 -24.66 8.47
CA LYS A 195 18.08 -24.72 8.70
C LYS A 195 18.86 -23.81 7.75
N PHE A 196 18.29 -23.51 6.59
CA PHE A 196 18.90 -22.69 5.53
C PHE A 196 18.18 -21.35 5.36
N PHE A 197 16.87 -21.31 5.63
CA PHE A 197 16.02 -20.13 5.52
C PHE A 197 15.26 -19.90 6.84
N PRO A 198 15.96 -19.54 7.93
CA PRO A 198 15.38 -19.50 9.28
C PRO A 198 14.30 -18.42 9.45
N ASP A 199 14.41 -17.35 8.66
CA ASP A 199 13.54 -16.18 8.59
C ASP A 199 12.29 -16.40 7.74
N TRP A 200 12.18 -17.52 7.00
CA TRP A 200 10.99 -17.82 6.22
C TRP A 200 10.01 -18.74 6.97
N LEU A 201 8.75 -18.31 7.00
CA LEU A 201 7.61 -19.10 7.46
C LEU A 201 6.78 -19.54 6.26
N ILE A 202 7.06 -20.76 5.80
CA ILE A 202 6.25 -21.49 4.82
C ILE A 202 5.33 -22.42 5.60
N GLN A 203 4.05 -22.07 5.64
CA GLN A 203 3.05 -22.89 6.30
C GLN A 203 2.59 -24.02 5.35
N PRO A 204 2.38 -25.23 5.88
CA PRO A 204 1.54 -26.22 5.21
C PRO A 204 0.17 -25.58 4.98
N ASP A 205 -0.18 -25.39 3.72
CA ASP A 205 -1.47 -24.84 3.31
C ASP A 205 -2.37 -26.02 2.99
N LEU A 206 -3.49 -26.09 3.71
CA LEU A 206 -4.53 -27.11 3.53
C LEU A 206 -5.61 -26.64 2.55
N SER A 207 -5.58 -25.36 2.11
CA SER A 207 -6.57 -24.82 1.18
C SER A 207 -6.14 -25.06 -0.27
N ILE A 208 -6.71 -26.10 -0.86
CA ILE A 208 -6.47 -26.47 -2.27
C ILE A 208 -6.81 -25.30 -3.21
N LYS A 209 -7.81 -24.47 -2.88
CA LYS A 209 -8.38 -23.43 -3.76
C LYS A 209 -7.59 -22.12 -3.80
N ALA A 210 -6.89 -21.76 -2.73
CA ALA A 210 -6.21 -20.47 -2.64
C ALA A 210 -5.10 -20.31 -3.71
N SER A 211 -4.57 -21.43 -4.21
CA SER A 211 -3.55 -21.47 -5.25
C SER A 211 -4.10 -21.63 -6.68
N ASP A 212 -5.42 -21.77 -6.87
CA ASP A 212 -6.02 -22.06 -8.20
C ASP A 212 -5.70 -20.98 -9.23
N TYR A 213 -5.58 -19.71 -8.80
CA TYR A 213 -5.10 -18.65 -9.67
C TYR A 213 -3.71 -18.95 -10.25
N TRP A 214 -2.76 -19.34 -9.40
CA TRP A 214 -1.39 -19.62 -9.82
C TRP A 214 -1.28 -20.93 -10.60
N LYS A 215 -2.12 -21.93 -10.28
CA LYS A 215 -2.24 -23.16 -11.08
C LYS A 215 -2.74 -22.84 -12.49
N PHE A 216 -3.79 -22.00 -12.60
CA PHE A 216 -4.32 -21.54 -13.88
C PHE A 216 -3.26 -20.80 -14.68
N VAL A 217 -2.58 -19.80 -14.09
CA VAL A 217 -1.48 -19.08 -14.76
C VAL A 217 -0.40 -20.06 -15.22
N PHE A 218 0.01 -21.00 -14.37
CA PHE A 218 1.06 -21.93 -14.74
C PHE A 218 0.63 -22.91 -15.83
N LYS A 219 -0.65 -23.30 -15.87
CA LYS A 219 -1.25 -24.07 -16.97
C LYS A 219 -1.21 -23.30 -18.28
N GLU A 220 -1.81 -22.11 -18.33
CA GLU A 220 -1.98 -21.34 -19.57
C GLU A 220 -0.63 -20.95 -20.19
N PHE A 221 0.36 -20.66 -19.34
CA PHE A 221 1.65 -20.13 -19.77
C PHE A 221 2.81 -21.14 -19.63
N ASN A 222 2.51 -22.43 -19.43
CA ASN A 222 3.49 -23.48 -19.15
C ASN A 222 4.67 -23.47 -20.14
N HIS A 223 4.37 -23.53 -21.45
CA HIS A 223 5.37 -23.51 -22.51
C HIS A 223 6.17 -22.21 -22.57
N GLN A 224 5.57 -21.07 -22.22
CA GLN A 224 6.25 -19.77 -22.23
C GLN A 224 7.28 -19.70 -21.12
N PHE A 225 6.91 -20.13 -19.91
CA PHE A 225 7.86 -20.27 -18.80
C PHE A 225 8.96 -21.27 -19.10
N ALA A 226 8.62 -22.41 -19.71
CA ALA A 226 9.62 -23.40 -20.11
C ALA A 226 10.65 -22.81 -21.07
N LYS A 227 10.20 -22.06 -22.07
CA LYS A 227 11.09 -21.37 -23.02
C LYS A 227 11.98 -20.32 -22.32
N GLU A 228 11.38 -19.45 -21.51
CA GLU A 228 12.10 -18.37 -20.80
C GLU A 228 13.18 -18.92 -19.89
N PHE A 229 12.90 -20.03 -19.20
CA PHE A 229 13.82 -20.62 -18.23
C PHE A 229 14.76 -21.67 -18.83
N ASP A 230 14.80 -21.85 -20.15
CA ASP A 230 15.56 -22.94 -20.80
C ASP A 230 15.24 -24.30 -20.16
N ALA A 231 13.95 -24.60 -20.02
CA ALA A 231 13.42 -25.77 -19.32
C ALA A 231 12.44 -26.53 -20.22
N LEU A 232 12.07 -27.73 -19.80
CA LEU A 232 10.95 -28.45 -20.41
C LEU A 232 9.63 -28.06 -19.71
N PRO A 233 8.50 -28.04 -20.44
CA PRO A 233 7.17 -27.84 -19.89
C PRO A 233 6.92 -28.72 -18.66
N ALA A 234 6.20 -28.20 -17.66
CA ALA A 234 5.82 -29.00 -16.50
C ALA A 234 4.79 -30.06 -16.88
N ASP A 235 4.95 -31.27 -16.34
CA ASP A 235 3.89 -32.28 -16.32
C ASP A 235 2.84 -31.86 -15.29
N LEU A 236 1.70 -31.36 -15.78
CA LEU A 236 0.64 -30.85 -14.92
C LEU A 236 -0.34 -31.96 -14.53
N PRO A 237 -0.81 -31.97 -13.27
CA PRO A 237 -1.95 -32.81 -12.88
C PRO A 237 -3.18 -32.58 -13.77
N GLU A 238 -3.93 -33.65 -14.04
CA GLU A 238 -5.10 -33.61 -14.94
C GLU A 238 -6.18 -32.64 -14.45
N ASP A 239 -6.40 -32.57 -13.14
CA ASP A 239 -7.36 -31.68 -12.49
C ASP A 239 -7.05 -30.19 -12.70
N TRP A 240 -5.80 -29.83 -13.01
CA TRP A 240 -5.47 -28.44 -13.36
C TRP A 240 -6.06 -28.04 -14.72
N GLY A 241 -6.19 -29.01 -15.63
CA GLY A 241 -6.82 -28.84 -16.94
C GLY A 241 -8.22 -28.26 -16.84
N GLU A 242 -8.95 -28.65 -15.79
CA GLU A 242 -10.35 -28.27 -15.55
C GLU A 242 -10.51 -26.88 -14.90
N ILE A 243 -9.43 -26.31 -14.34
CA ILE A 243 -9.50 -24.99 -13.69
C ILE A 243 -9.88 -23.92 -14.71
N THR A 244 -11.03 -23.29 -14.53
CA THR A 244 -11.47 -22.19 -15.40
C THR A 244 -10.91 -20.85 -14.95
N LYS A 245 -10.95 -19.85 -15.84
CA LYS A 245 -10.56 -18.47 -15.51
C LYS A 245 -11.41 -17.90 -14.37
N GLU A 246 -12.70 -18.24 -14.34
CA GLU A 246 -13.65 -17.78 -13.32
C GLU A 246 -13.29 -18.37 -11.94
N GLN A 247 -12.97 -19.67 -11.89
CA GLN A 247 -12.51 -20.33 -10.67
C GLN A 247 -11.18 -19.73 -10.18
N ALA A 248 -10.23 -19.50 -11.10
CA ALA A 248 -8.96 -18.85 -10.80
C ALA A 248 -9.16 -17.44 -10.21
N LEU A 249 -10.07 -16.65 -10.78
CA LEU A 249 -10.41 -15.33 -10.27
C LEU A 249 -11.11 -15.39 -8.91
N GLU A 250 -11.97 -16.38 -8.68
CA GLU A 250 -12.64 -16.54 -7.39
C GLU A 250 -11.67 -16.96 -6.29
N GLY A 251 -10.77 -17.91 -6.55
CA GLY A 251 -9.72 -18.30 -5.62
C GLY A 251 -8.82 -17.11 -5.23
N LEU A 252 -8.52 -16.22 -6.17
CA LEU A 252 -7.79 -14.97 -5.89
C LEU A 252 -8.60 -14.04 -4.97
N LYS A 253 -9.91 -13.92 -5.17
CA LYS A 253 -10.76 -13.10 -4.30
C LYS A 253 -10.86 -13.68 -2.89
N GLU A 254 -11.03 -14.99 -2.77
CA GLU A 254 -11.12 -15.70 -1.49
C GLU A 254 -9.82 -15.52 -0.69
N ALA A 255 -8.67 -15.81 -1.31
CA ALA A 255 -7.36 -15.72 -0.69
C ALA A 255 -7.07 -14.32 -0.11
N PHE A 256 -7.42 -13.27 -0.86
CA PHE A 256 -7.16 -11.89 -0.47
C PHE A 256 -8.38 -11.17 0.13
N ARG A 257 -9.44 -11.92 0.49
CA ARG A 257 -10.72 -11.40 1.03
C ARG A 257 -11.25 -10.20 0.25
N LEU A 258 -11.15 -10.27 -1.07
CA LEU A 258 -11.70 -9.28 -1.98
C LEU A 258 -13.22 -9.47 -2.01
N LYS A 259 -13.94 -8.83 -1.08
CA LYS A 259 -15.41 -8.84 -1.09
C LYS A 259 -15.93 -8.15 -2.36
N SER A 260 -16.47 -8.92 -3.31
CA SER A 260 -17.31 -8.41 -4.38
C SER A 260 -18.63 -7.91 -3.80
N LYS A 261 -19.05 -6.69 -4.16
CA LYS A 261 -20.44 -6.25 -3.92
C LYS A 261 -21.35 -7.12 -4.78
N THR A 262 -22.17 -7.95 -4.15
CA THR A 262 -23.36 -8.54 -4.78
C THR A 262 -24.50 -7.52 -4.70
N GLY A 263 -25.05 -7.18 -5.87
CA GLY A 263 -26.42 -6.65 -6.07
C GLY A 263 -26.76 -5.35 -5.38
#